data_AF-A0A9E5TC40-F1
#
_entry.id   AF-A0A9E5TC40-F1
#
_cell.length_a   1.000
_cell.length_b   1.000
_cell.length_c   1.000
_cell.angle_alpha   90.00
_cell.angle_beta   90.00
_cell.angle_gamma   90.00
#
_symmetry.space_group_name_H-M   'P 1'
#
loop_
_entity.id
_entity.type
_entity.pdbx_description
1 polymer ?
#
loop_
_entity_poly.entity_id
_entity_poly.type
_entity_poly.pdbx_seq_one_letter_code
_entity_poly.pdbx_strand_id
1 'polypeptide(L)'
;GLPEVIDEMPVRMILDSGQFCPTSTCERFAATAKKRNVPTIQARAGQMFNLGAGVHAEVLHPDQPLLVGTENDLNNSSIVIRLTHGRVSFLFTGDLQ
;
A
#
# COMPACT_ATOMS: atom_id res chain seq x y z
N GLY A 1 -11.63 7.18 -7.82
CA GLY A 1 -10.80 6.57 -6.77
C GLY A 1 -9.78 5.65 -7.40
N LEU A 2 -9.18 4.74 -6.62
CA LEU A 2 -8.15 3.82 -7.12
C LEU A 2 -8.62 2.88 -8.25
N PRO A 3 -9.86 2.35 -8.26
CA PRO A 3 -10.34 1.54 -9.39
C PRO A 3 -10.27 2.27 -10.73
N GLU A 4 -10.69 3.54 -10.76
CA GLU A 4 -10.64 4.37 -11.97
C GLU A 4 -9.19 4.63 -12.42
N VAL A 5 -8.24 4.79 -11.48
CA VAL A 5 -6.80 4.90 -11.82
C VAL A 5 -6.29 3.63 -12.49
N ILE A 6 -6.68 2.45 -12.00
CA ILE A 6 -6.29 1.17 -12.62
C ILE A 6 -6.92 1.00 -14.02
N ASP A 7 -8.12 1.52 -14.23
CA ASP A 7 -8.82 1.40 -15.51
C ASP A 7 -8.29 2.36 -16.60
N GLU A 8 -7.86 3.56 -16.20
CA GLU A 8 -7.48 4.65 -17.13
C GLU A 8 -5.97 4.79 -17.31
N MET A 9 -5.15 4.18 -16.44
CA MET A 9 -3.69 4.37 -16.46
C MET A 9 -2.94 3.03 -16.43
N PRO A 10 -1.74 2.95 -17.04
CA PRO A 10 -0.90 1.77 -16.92
C PRO A 10 -0.32 1.68 -15.50
N VAL A 11 -0.91 0.79 -14.69
CA VAL A 11 -0.44 0.51 -13.33
C VAL A 11 0.46 -0.73 -13.34
N ARG A 12 1.72 -0.58 -12.92
CA ARG A 12 2.67 -1.69 -12.87
C ARG A 12 2.44 -2.61 -11.66
N MET A 13 2.02 -2.05 -10.52
CA MET A 13 1.85 -2.78 -9.28
C MET A 13 0.96 -2.04 -8.29
N ILE A 14 0.37 -2.80 -7.37
CA ILE A 14 -0.36 -2.29 -6.21
C ILE A 14 0.36 -2.75 -4.95
N LEU A 15 0.53 -1.84 -3.99
CA LEU A 15 0.94 -2.17 -2.62
C LEU A 15 -0.30 -2.19 -1.74
N ASP A 16 -0.51 -3.31 -1.06
CA ASP A 16 -1.65 -3.55 -0.17
C ASP A 16 -1.15 -4.05 1.19
N SER A 17 -1.78 -3.69 2.31
CA SER A 17 -1.30 -4.12 3.63
C SER A 17 -1.48 -5.62 3.84
N GLY A 18 -2.39 -6.26 3.10
CA GLY A 18 -2.83 -7.62 3.31
C GLY A 18 -3.82 -7.76 4.48
N GLN A 19 -4.22 -6.65 5.11
CA GLN A 19 -5.24 -6.67 6.16
C GLN A 19 -6.62 -6.91 5.55
N PHE A 20 -7.44 -7.73 6.21
CA PHE A 20 -8.77 -8.05 5.72
C PHE A 20 -9.69 -6.83 5.74
N CYS A 21 -10.25 -6.48 4.57
CA CYS A 21 -11.18 -5.37 4.40
C CYS A 21 -12.52 -5.85 3.83
N PRO A 22 -13.58 -5.99 4.65
CA PRO A 22 -14.89 -6.50 4.23
C PRO A 22 -15.83 -5.39 3.72
N THR A 23 -15.33 -4.48 2.89
CA THR A 23 -16.16 -3.39 2.34
C THR A 23 -16.33 -3.55 0.83
N SER A 24 -17.47 -3.11 0.31
CA SER A 24 -17.75 -3.12 -1.14
C SER A 24 -16.72 -2.32 -1.95
N THR A 25 -16.11 -1.29 -1.34
CA THR A 25 -15.02 -0.52 -1.95
C THR A 25 -13.75 -1.35 -2.12
N CYS A 26 -13.35 -2.11 -1.09
CA CYS A 26 -12.19 -3.00 -1.16
C CYS A 26 -12.41 -4.15 -2.16
N GLU A 27 -13.62 -4.72 -2.18
CA GLU A 27 -13.99 -5.75 -3.16
C GLU A 27 -13.92 -5.22 -4.60
N ARG A 28 -14.47 -4.03 -4.86
CA ARG A 28 -14.41 -3.40 -6.19
C ARG A 28 -12.97 -3.14 -6.61
N PHE A 29 -12.12 -2.65 -5.71
CA PHE A 29 -10.71 -2.41 -5.98
C PHE A 29 -9.96 -3.71 -6.34
N ALA A 30 -10.12 -4.77 -5.54
CA ALA A 30 -9.50 -6.07 -5.80
C ALA A 30 -10.00 -6.69 -7.11
N ALA A 31 -11.29 -6.58 -7.42
CA ALA A 31 -11.87 -7.04 -8.67
C ALA A 31 -11.30 -6.30 -9.89
N THR A 32 -11.15 -4.97 -9.81
CA THR A 32 -10.55 -4.17 -10.89
C THR A 32 -9.07 -4.53 -11.09
N ALA A 33 -8.29 -4.65 -10.02
CA ALA A 33 -6.89 -5.08 -10.09
C ALA A 33 -6.74 -6.45 -10.77
N LYS A 34 -7.56 -7.42 -10.37
CA LYS A 34 -7.59 -8.77 -10.96
C LYS A 34 -7.98 -8.73 -12.43
N LYS A 35 -9.04 -7.99 -12.78
CA LYS A 35 -9.52 -7.85 -14.17
C LYS A 35 -8.43 -7.28 -15.10
N ARG A 36 -7.64 -6.33 -14.60
CA ARG A 36 -6.54 -5.70 -15.36
C ARG A 36 -5.20 -6.43 -15.23
N ASN A 37 -5.15 -7.57 -14.52
CA ASN A 37 -3.93 -8.35 -14.25
C ASN A 37 -2.80 -7.51 -13.63
N VAL A 38 -3.16 -6.55 -12.75
CA VAL A 38 -2.16 -5.77 -12.02
C VAL A 38 -1.68 -6.60 -10.83
N PRO A 39 -0.36 -6.83 -10.68
CA PRO A 39 0.15 -7.58 -9.55
C PRO A 39 -0.01 -6.78 -8.25
N THR A 40 -0.55 -7.44 -7.22
CA THR A 40 -0.66 -6.90 -5.87
C THR A 40 0.44 -7.49 -4.99
N ILE A 41 1.24 -6.61 -4.38
CA ILE A 41 2.29 -6.97 -3.44
C ILE A 41 1.82 -6.58 -2.04
N GLN A 42 1.98 -7.50 -1.09
CA GLN A 42 1.77 -7.20 0.30
C GLN A 42 2.94 -6.36 0.85
N ALA A 43 2.61 -5.18 1.37
CA ALA A 43 3.56 -4.24 1.95
C ALA A 43 4.09 -4.79 3.28
N ARG A 44 5.41 -4.86 3.44
CA ARG A 44 6.08 -5.38 4.64
C ARG A 44 7.21 -4.46 5.04
N ALA A 45 7.37 -4.24 6.35
CA ALA A 45 8.49 -3.49 6.89
C ALA A 45 9.83 -4.00 6.33
N GLY A 46 10.68 -3.06 5.88
CA GLY A 46 11.97 -3.32 5.26
C GLY A 46 11.94 -3.52 3.73
N GLN A 47 10.77 -3.59 3.09
CA GLN A 47 10.71 -3.62 1.62
C GLN A 47 11.16 -2.27 1.03
N MET A 48 12.00 -2.34 -0.01
CA MET A 48 12.55 -1.19 -0.72
C MET A 48 12.09 -1.19 -2.18
N PHE A 49 11.66 -0.04 -2.67
CA PHE A 49 11.24 0.18 -4.05
C PHE A 49 12.02 1.34 -4.66
N ASN A 50 12.63 1.11 -5.82
CA ASN A 50 13.21 2.17 -6.64
C ASN A 50 12.14 2.67 -7.61
N LEU A 51 11.73 3.93 -7.45
CA LEU A 51 10.70 4.56 -8.27
C LEU A 51 11.28 5.33 -9.47
N GLY A 52 12.60 5.28 -9.66
CA GLY A 52 13.33 6.01 -10.70
C GLY A 52 13.67 7.45 -10.30
N ALA A 53 14.49 8.12 -11.12
CA ALA A 53 14.90 9.51 -10.91
C ALA A 53 15.50 9.81 -9.52
N GLY A 54 16.16 8.83 -8.90
CA GLY A 54 16.73 8.96 -7.55
C GLY A 54 15.71 8.90 -6.41
N VAL A 55 14.46 8.56 -6.70
CA VAL A 55 13.39 8.39 -5.71
C VAL A 55 13.33 6.95 -5.21
N HIS A 56 13.41 6.78 -3.90
CA HIS A 56 13.36 5.49 -3.22
C HIS A 56 12.22 5.50 -2.21
N ALA A 57 11.45 4.42 -2.15
CA ALA A 57 10.42 4.21 -1.14
C ALA A 57 10.80 3.01 -0.27
N GLU A 58 10.72 3.20 1.04
CA GLU A 58 10.88 2.15 2.04
C GLU A 58 9.58 1.96 2.78
N VAL A 59 9.11 0.73 2.87
CA VAL A 59 7.99 0.38 3.73
C VAL A 59 8.52 0.21 5.15
N LEU A 60 7.99 0.99 6.09
CA LEU A 60 8.36 0.94 7.50
C LEU A 60 7.35 0.14 8.35
N HIS A 61 6.13 -0.02 7.86
CA HIS A 61 5.02 -0.69 8.55
C HIS A 61 3.98 -1.12 7.48
N PRO A 62 3.22 -2.22 7.63
CA PRO A 62 3.06 -3.04 8.83
C PRO A 62 4.18 -4.04 9.11
N ASP A 63 4.37 -4.29 10.41
CA ASP A 63 5.11 -5.44 10.91
C ASP A 63 4.30 -6.73 10.69
N GLN A 64 4.97 -7.87 10.82
CA GLN A 64 4.31 -9.18 10.82
C GLN A 64 4.46 -9.89 12.17
N PRO A 65 3.41 -10.58 12.64
CA PRO A 65 2.08 -10.73 12.01
C PRO A 65 1.26 -9.43 12.05
N LEU A 66 0.28 -9.30 11.15
CA LEU A 66 -0.66 -8.17 11.17
C LEU A 66 -1.47 -8.18 12.47
N LEU A 67 -1.86 -6.98 12.91
CA LEU A 67 -2.64 -6.80 14.12
C LEU A 67 -4.08 -7.29 13.92
N VAL A 68 -4.58 -8.00 14.94
CA VAL A 68 -5.95 -8.53 14.97
C VAL A 68 -6.53 -8.32 16.37
N GLY A 69 -7.77 -7.84 16.44
CA GLY A 69 -8.49 -7.62 17.70
C GLY A 69 -8.13 -6.32 18.41
N THR A 70 -7.57 -5.35 17.70
CA THR A 70 -7.38 -3.97 18.17
C THR A 70 -8.66 -3.14 17.96
N GLU A 71 -8.66 -1.90 18.43
CA GLU A 71 -9.79 -0.99 18.22
C GLU A 71 -10.05 -0.72 16.73
N ASN A 72 -9.00 -0.73 15.90
CA ASN A 72 -9.10 -0.61 14.45
C ASN A 72 -7.93 -1.28 13.72
N ASP A 73 -8.09 -2.57 13.42
CA ASP A 73 -7.05 -3.38 12.78
C ASP A 73 -6.64 -2.87 11.38
N LEU A 74 -7.56 -2.24 10.65
CA LEU A 74 -7.28 -1.66 9.32
C LEU A 74 -6.36 -0.45 9.43
N ASN A 75 -6.70 0.50 10.30
CA ASN A 75 -5.89 1.68 10.53
C ASN A 75 -4.54 1.33 11.14
N ASN A 76 -4.54 0.42 12.12
CA ASN A 76 -3.34 -0.08 12.77
C ASN A 76 -2.49 -0.97 11.87
N SER A 77 -2.97 -1.32 10.66
CA SER A 77 -2.21 -1.98 9.60
C SER A 77 -1.92 -1.04 8.42
N SER A 78 -2.06 0.28 8.60
CA SER A 78 -1.73 1.27 7.57
C SER A 78 -0.30 1.10 7.07
N ILE A 79 -0.12 1.19 5.76
CA ILE A 79 1.21 1.13 5.17
C ILE A 79 1.92 2.46 5.44
N VAL A 80 3.01 2.41 6.20
CA VAL A 80 3.88 3.58 6.42
C VAL A 80 5.03 3.53 5.43
N ILE A 81 5.20 4.60 4.66
CA ILE A 81 6.25 4.72 3.64
C ILE A 81 7.15 5.91 3.95
N ARG A 82 8.46 5.67 3.96
CA ARG A 82 9.47 6.72 3.85
C ARG A 82 9.90 6.85 2.40
N LEU A 83 9.62 8.00 1.80
CA LEU A 83 10.05 8.32 0.44
C LEU A 83 11.24 9.26 0.50
N THR A 84 12.35 8.90 -0.13
CA THR A 84 13.59 9.68 -0.14
C THR A 84 13.95 10.09 -1.56
N HIS A 85 14.25 11.38 -1.75
CA HIS A 85 14.77 11.94 -2.98
C HIS A 85 15.99 12.82 -2.67
N GLY A 86 17.19 12.33 -3.02
CA GLY A 86 18.44 12.99 -2.66
C GLY A 86 18.63 13.05 -1.14
N ARG A 87 18.61 14.26 -0.57
CA ARG A 87 18.78 14.51 0.88
C ARG A 87 17.46 14.78 1.60
N VAL A 88 16.34 14.77 0.89
CA VAL A 88 15.02 15.06 1.44
C VAL A 88 14.24 13.75 1.58
N SER A 89 13.60 13.58 2.73
CA SER A 89 12.72 12.45 3.01
C SER A 89 11.35 12.92 3.45
N PHE A 90 10.32 12.21 3.01
CA PHE A 90 8.92 12.39 3.37
C PHE A 90 8.42 11.12 4.06
N LEU A 91 7.61 11.29 5.09
CA LEU A 91 6.95 10.18 5.79
C LEU A 91 5.45 10.23 5.50
N PHE A 92 4.91 9.13 4.98
CA PHE A 92 3.49 8.94 4.75
C PHE A 92 3.01 7.84 5.68
N THR A 93 2.10 8.15 6.59
CA THR A 93 1.69 7.24 7.68
C THR A 93 0.34 6.57 7.47
N GLY A 94 -0.43 7.00 6.47
CA GLY A 94 -1.85 6.66 6.38
C GLY A 94 -2.56 7.10 7.67
N ASP A 95 -3.48 6.26 8.13
CA ASP A 95 -4.29 6.51 9.32
C ASP A 95 -3.78 5.69 10.52
N LEU A 96 -2.48 5.42 10.58
CA LEU A 96 -1.86 4.72 11.72
C LEU A 96 -2.14 5.47 13.04
N GLN A 97 -2.48 4.73 14.10
CA GLN A 97 -2.81 5.25 15.43
C GLN A 97 -1.88 4.66 16.49
#